data_AF-A0A2Z4L6Q4-F1
#
_entry.id   AF-A0A2Z4L6Q4-F1
#
_cell.length_a   1.000
_cell.length_b   1.000
_cell.length_c   1.000
_cell.angle_alpha   90.00
_cell.angle_beta   90.00
_cell.angle_gamma   90.00
#
_symmetry.space_group_name_H-M   'P 1'
#
loop_
_entity.id
_entity.type
_entity.pdbx_description
1 polymer ?
#
loop_
_entity_poly.entity_id
_entity_poly.type
_entity_poly.pdbx_seq_one_letter_code
_entity_poly.pdbx_strand_id
1 'polypeptide(L)'
;MLDFVLTAYNYAKLTFKKYSSQYSKQKYTQPQLFAILAYKTYNKYDYRNIIENLNVSTKLQKALNLKTIPHYTTIQKFFKKLPVKKLNQINTLLLQQFPLYECYFSLDGTGFTNSYSDIYYNNRTKKTRRSYIKNHITVDSKYMLIRHHNATKGPKYDINFAISAIRAIRCYKPIHISR
;
A
#
# COMPACT_ATOMS: atom_id res chain seq x y z
N MET A 1 13.50 -3.73 11.96
CA MET A 1 13.14 -4.26 10.61
C MET A 1 12.35 -5.57 10.70
N LEU A 2 12.81 -6.56 11.47
CA LEU A 2 12.10 -7.83 11.64
C LEU A 2 10.67 -7.63 12.20
N ASP A 3 10.52 -6.70 13.15
CA ASP A 3 9.23 -6.39 13.79
C ASP A 3 8.20 -5.85 12.80
N PHE A 4 8.64 -5.04 11.83
CA PHE A 4 7.77 -4.56 10.75
C PHE A 4 7.24 -5.72 9.90
N VAL A 5 8.13 -6.64 9.52
CA VAL A 5 7.77 -7.82 8.72
C VAL A 5 6.82 -8.73 9.49
N LEU A 6 7.09 -8.97 10.77
CA LEU A 6 6.24 -9.78 11.64
C LEU A 6 4.87 -9.14 11.83
N THR A 7 4.84 -7.83 12.07
CA THR A 7 3.60 -7.04 12.18
C THR A 7 2.79 -7.17 10.90
N ALA A 8 3.39 -6.89 9.74
CA ALA A 8 2.72 -7.03 8.45
C ALA A 8 2.19 -8.45 8.21
N TYR A 9 2.95 -9.47 8.60
CA TYR A 9 2.54 -10.87 8.51
C TYR A 9 1.34 -11.18 9.40
N ASN A 10 1.33 -10.68 10.63
CA ASN A 10 0.24 -10.91 11.60
C ASN A 10 -1.06 -10.24 11.13
N TYR A 11 -1.04 -8.97 10.71
CA TYR A 11 -2.22 -8.31 10.14
C TYR A 11 -2.71 -9.00 8.86
N ALA A 12 -1.80 -9.53 8.05
CA ALA A 12 -2.17 -10.29 6.87
C ALA A 12 -2.83 -11.63 7.22
N LYS A 13 -2.39 -12.32 8.30
CA LYS A 13 -3.05 -13.56 8.77
C LYS A 13 -4.49 -13.32 9.21
N LEU A 14 -4.79 -12.15 9.79
CA LEU A 14 -6.15 -11.79 10.22
C LEU A 14 -7.08 -11.50 9.03
N THR A 15 -6.53 -11.11 7.88
CA THR A 15 -7.33 -10.60 6.75
C THR A 15 -7.36 -11.54 5.54
N PHE A 16 -6.27 -12.23 5.22
CA PHE A 16 -6.19 -13.10 4.05
C PHE A 16 -6.54 -14.54 4.39
N LYS A 17 -7.18 -15.24 3.44
CA LYS A 17 -7.23 -16.70 3.46
C LYS A 17 -5.81 -17.24 3.32
N LYS A 18 -5.51 -18.36 4.00
CA LYS A 18 -4.18 -18.99 3.96
C LYS A 18 -3.68 -19.20 2.53
N TYR A 19 -4.54 -19.68 1.64
CA TYR A 19 -4.25 -19.87 0.21
C TYR A 19 -5.29 -19.17 -0.67
N SER A 20 -4.94 -18.93 -1.94
CA SER A 20 -5.83 -18.27 -2.91
C SER A 20 -7.02 -19.15 -3.31
N SER A 21 -6.80 -20.47 -3.37
CA SER A 21 -7.80 -21.49 -3.68
C SER A 21 -7.34 -22.86 -3.18
N GLN A 22 -8.27 -23.82 -3.13
CA GLN A 22 -7.98 -25.22 -2.78
C GLN A 22 -6.99 -25.87 -3.76
N TYR A 23 -7.11 -25.54 -5.05
CA TYR A 23 -6.25 -26.06 -6.15
C TYR A 23 -4.88 -25.39 -6.27
N SER A 24 -4.54 -24.44 -5.38
CA SER A 24 -3.22 -23.81 -5.43
C SER A 24 -2.12 -24.82 -5.06
N LYS A 25 -0.88 -24.57 -5.46
CA LYS A 25 0.26 -25.44 -5.11
C LYS A 25 0.61 -25.43 -3.61
N GLN A 26 -0.01 -24.54 -2.82
CA GLN A 26 0.16 -24.41 -1.37
C GLN A 26 1.62 -24.30 -0.85
N LYS A 27 2.58 -23.92 -1.72
CA LYS A 27 3.99 -23.69 -1.34
C LYS A 27 4.17 -22.49 -0.41
N TYR A 28 3.36 -21.45 -0.63
CA TYR A 28 3.37 -20.20 0.09
C TYR A 28 1.95 -19.81 0.46
N THR A 29 1.81 -19.16 1.61
CA THR A 29 0.53 -18.59 2.06
C THR A 29 0.38 -17.16 1.58
N GLN A 30 -0.85 -16.68 1.39
CA GLN A 30 -1.08 -15.28 1.01
C GLN A 30 -0.54 -14.28 2.06
N PRO A 31 -0.66 -14.52 3.38
CA PRO A 31 -0.03 -13.66 4.37
C PRO A 31 1.50 -13.57 4.24
N GLN A 32 2.18 -14.68 3.92
CA GLN A 32 3.64 -14.66 3.66
C GLN A 32 3.96 -13.77 2.46
N LEU A 33 3.25 -13.93 1.34
CA LEU A 33 3.47 -13.14 0.14
C LEU A 33 3.21 -11.65 0.38
N PHE A 34 2.20 -11.31 1.20
CA PHE A 34 1.92 -9.94 1.59
C PHE A 34 3.05 -9.34 2.43
N ALA A 35 3.54 -10.06 3.45
CA ALA A 35 4.62 -9.56 4.29
C ALA A 35 5.92 -9.33 3.50
N ILE A 36 6.24 -10.21 2.55
CA ILE A 36 7.38 -10.04 1.63
C ILE A 36 7.20 -8.80 0.75
N LEU A 37 5.99 -8.59 0.22
CA LEU A 37 5.67 -7.41 -0.58
C LEU A 37 5.76 -6.11 0.25
N ALA A 38 5.30 -6.12 1.49
CA ALA A 38 5.43 -4.99 2.42
C ALA A 38 6.91 -4.70 2.70
N TYR A 39 7.70 -5.73 2.99
CA TYR A 39 9.15 -5.62 3.22
C TYR A 39 9.89 -5.05 1.99
N LYS A 40 9.55 -5.52 0.78
CA LYS A 40 10.04 -4.95 -0.49
C LYS A 40 9.71 -3.46 -0.58
N THR A 41 8.47 -3.09 -0.29
CA THR A 41 7.98 -1.71 -0.46
C THR A 41 8.63 -0.76 0.53
N TYR A 42 8.77 -1.18 1.78
CA TYR A 42 9.44 -0.41 2.84
C TYR A 42 10.90 -0.09 2.50
N ASN A 43 11.64 -1.08 1.98
CA ASN A 43 13.05 -0.90 1.60
C ASN A 43 13.26 -0.32 0.20
N LYS A 44 12.17 -0.08 -0.55
CA LYS A 44 12.23 0.34 -1.96
C LYS A 44 13.05 -0.63 -2.84
N TYR A 45 13.09 -1.91 -2.48
CA TYR A 45 13.75 -2.94 -3.28
C TYR A 45 12.97 -3.25 -4.54
N ASP A 46 13.67 -3.69 -5.58
CA ASP A 46 13.04 -4.35 -6.72
C ASP A 46 12.60 -5.79 -6.34
N TYR A 47 12.01 -6.51 -7.30
CA TYR A 47 11.52 -7.86 -7.03
C TYR A 47 12.65 -8.91 -6.92
N ARG A 48 13.84 -8.67 -7.44
CA ARG A 48 14.95 -9.63 -7.39
C ARG A 48 15.75 -9.46 -6.11
N ASN A 49 16.10 -8.22 -5.77
CA ASN A 49 16.83 -7.85 -4.57
C ASN A 49 16.12 -8.31 -3.29
N ILE A 50 14.77 -8.25 -3.25
CA ILE A 50 14.02 -8.78 -2.10
C ILE A 50 14.21 -10.29 -1.92
N ILE A 51 14.30 -11.05 -3.01
CA ILE A 51 14.49 -12.50 -2.97
C ILE A 51 15.94 -12.84 -2.61
N GLU A 52 16.91 -12.11 -3.15
CA GLU A 52 18.31 -12.25 -2.76
C GLU A 52 18.52 -11.95 -1.28
N ASN A 53 17.92 -10.88 -0.77
CA ASN A 53 17.94 -10.56 0.66
C ASN A 53 17.29 -11.66 1.51
N LEU A 54 16.17 -12.24 1.05
CA LEU A 54 15.54 -13.37 1.72
C LEU A 54 16.42 -14.62 1.71
N ASN A 55 17.15 -14.91 0.63
CA ASN A 55 18.08 -16.05 0.55
C ASN A 55 19.18 -15.97 1.62
N VAL A 56 19.73 -14.77 1.84
CA VAL A 56 20.81 -14.56 2.82
C VAL A 56 20.27 -14.50 4.27
N SER A 57 19.05 -14.01 4.47
CA SER A 57 18.51 -13.76 5.81
C SER A 57 17.71 -14.94 6.37
N THR A 58 18.39 -15.84 7.08
CA THR A 58 17.75 -16.97 7.81
C THR A 58 16.74 -16.48 8.86
N LYS A 59 16.97 -15.31 9.48
CA LYS A 59 16.04 -14.69 10.44
C LYS A 59 14.70 -14.35 9.80
N LEU A 60 14.71 -13.73 8.61
CA LEU A 60 13.47 -13.40 7.88
C LEU A 60 12.72 -14.65 7.42
N GLN A 61 13.45 -15.66 6.94
CA GLN A 61 12.85 -16.93 6.54
C GLN A 61 12.13 -17.61 7.72
N LYS A 62 12.77 -17.65 8.90
CA LYS A 62 12.18 -18.19 10.13
C LYS A 62 10.97 -17.37 10.58
N ALA A 63 11.08 -16.04 10.63
CA ALA A 63 9.98 -15.18 11.06
C ALA A 63 8.72 -15.33 10.20
N LEU A 64 8.89 -15.58 8.89
CA LEU A 64 7.79 -15.81 7.96
C LEU A 64 7.38 -17.29 7.85
N ASN A 65 8.05 -18.21 8.54
CA ASN A 65 7.86 -19.65 8.43
C ASN A 65 7.94 -20.14 6.96
N LEU A 66 8.92 -19.65 6.20
CA LEU A 66 9.13 -20.03 4.81
C LEU A 66 9.82 -21.39 4.72
N LYS A 67 9.14 -22.38 4.12
CA LYS A 67 9.73 -23.69 3.79
C LYS A 67 10.60 -23.63 2.53
N THR A 68 10.23 -22.74 1.61
CA THR A 68 10.91 -22.50 0.35
C THR A 68 10.89 -21.00 0.08
N ILE A 69 11.78 -20.51 -0.77
CA ILE A 69 11.86 -19.09 -1.11
C ILE A 69 11.09 -18.85 -2.41
N PRO A 70 10.11 -17.93 -2.42
CA PRO A 70 9.33 -17.64 -3.61
C PRO A 70 10.19 -17.04 -4.70
N HIS A 71 9.88 -17.38 -5.95
CA HIS A 71 10.50 -16.72 -7.08
C HIS A 71 10.02 -15.26 -7.17
N TYR A 72 10.83 -14.34 -7.69
CA TYR A 72 10.49 -12.91 -7.75
C TYR A 72 9.16 -12.65 -8.48
N THR A 73 8.88 -13.41 -9.54
CA THR A 73 7.62 -13.32 -10.27
C THR A 73 6.41 -13.76 -9.45
N THR A 74 6.57 -14.58 -8.41
CA THR A 74 5.50 -14.95 -7.49
C THR A 74 5.02 -13.73 -6.71
N ILE A 75 5.95 -12.90 -6.18
CA ILE A 75 5.61 -11.66 -5.48
C ILE A 75 4.96 -10.66 -6.44
N GLN A 76 5.49 -10.51 -7.64
CA GLN A 76 4.92 -9.65 -8.68
C GLN A 76 3.49 -10.08 -9.06
N LYS A 77 3.26 -11.38 -9.29
CA LYS A 77 1.94 -11.92 -9.62
C LYS A 77 0.96 -11.79 -8.46
N PHE A 78 1.42 -11.94 -7.22
CA PHE A 78 0.63 -11.67 -6.03
C PHE A 78 0.18 -10.21 -5.97
N PHE A 79 1.10 -9.26 -6.15
CA PHE A 79 0.78 -7.83 -6.16
C PHE A 79 -0.25 -7.47 -7.24
N LYS A 80 -0.09 -7.98 -8.46
CA LYS A 80 -1.07 -7.76 -9.55
C LYS A 80 -2.48 -8.26 -9.23
N LYS A 81 -2.61 -9.27 -8.37
CA LYS A 81 -3.89 -9.87 -7.97
C LYS A 81 -4.41 -9.34 -6.64
N LEU A 82 -3.65 -8.49 -5.95
CA LEU A 82 -3.97 -8.00 -4.61
C LEU A 82 -5.18 -7.06 -4.67
N PRO A 83 -6.34 -7.44 -4.12
CA PRO A 83 -7.52 -6.58 -4.18
C PRO A 83 -7.39 -5.42 -3.20
N VAL A 84 -7.75 -4.21 -3.63
CA VAL A 84 -7.77 -3.01 -2.79
C VAL A 84 -8.61 -3.21 -1.51
N LYS A 85 -9.70 -3.97 -1.60
CA LYS A 85 -10.53 -4.32 -0.44
C LYS A 85 -9.73 -4.98 0.70
N LYS A 86 -8.72 -5.79 0.40
CA LYS A 86 -7.86 -6.41 1.42
C LYS A 86 -6.92 -5.40 2.08
N LEU A 87 -6.38 -4.47 1.30
CA LEU A 87 -5.60 -3.35 1.85
C LEU A 87 -6.46 -2.49 2.79
N ASN A 88 -7.70 -2.21 2.40
CA ASN A 88 -8.63 -1.47 3.25
C ASN A 88 -8.94 -2.21 4.55
N GLN A 89 -9.14 -3.53 4.50
CA GLN A 89 -9.33 -4.35 5.71
C GLN A 89 -8.13 -4.29 6.65
N ILE A 90 -6.91 -4.38 6.13
CA ILE A 90 -5.69 -4.22 6.94
C ILE A 90 -5.63 -2.82 7.55
N ASN A 91 -5.90 -1.79 6.75
CA ASN A 91 -5.89 -0.41 7.24
C ASN A 91 -6.92 -0.21 8.36
N THR A 92 -8.13 -0.75 8.23
CA THR A 92 -9.14 -0.70 9.28
C THR A 92 -8.66 -1.34 10.57
N LEU A 93 -8.06 -2.54 10.51
CA LEU A 93 -7.52 -3.21 11.69
C LEU A 93 -6.39 -2.40 12.34
N LEU A 94 -5.52 -1.78 11.54
CA LEU A 94 -4.46 -0.91 12.03
C LEU A 94 -5.06 0.29 12.76
N LEU A 95 -6.01 0.99 12.13
CA LEU A 95 -6.65 2.18 12.71
C LEU A 95 -7.39 1.90 14.02
N GLN A 96 -7.89 0.67 14.23
CA GLN A 96 -8.52 0.26 15.51
C GLN A 96 -7.54 0.21 16.69
N GLN A 97 -6.24 0.10 16.44
CA GLN A 97 -5.24 0.07 17.50
C GLN A 97 -4.81 1.47 17.99
N PHE A 98 -5.23 2.53 17.28
CA PHE A 98 -4.80 3.88 17.60
C PHE A 98 -5.94 4.71 18.16
N PRO A 99 -5.64 5.60 19.12
CA PRO A 99 -6.65 6.45 19.72
C PRO A 99 -7.25 7.43 18.71
N LEU A 100 -8.47 7.90 19.01
CA LEU A 100 -9.23 8.82 18.18
C LEU A 100 -9.34 10.24 18.77
N TYR A 101 -8.47 10.62 19.71
CA TYR A 101 -8.45 11.95 20.30
C TYR A 101 -7.36 12.82 19.67
N GLU A 102 -7.61 14.13 19.58
CA GLU A 102 -6.67 15.12 19.04
C GLU A 102 -6.15 14.79 17.63
N CYS A 103 -7.07 14.59 16.70
CA CYS A 103 -6.71 14.28 15.32
C CYS A 103 -6.35 15.55 14.55
N TYR A 104 -5.17 15.56 13.94
CA TYR A 104 -4.69 16.57 13.00
C TYR A 104 -4.61 15.93 11.63
N PHE A 105 -5.33 16.45 10.64
CA PHE A 105 -5.32 15.86 9.30
C PHE A 105 -4.59 16.71 8.29
N SER A 106 -3.73 16.09 7.49
CA SER A 106 -3.12 16.68 6.31
C SER A 106 -3.66 16.00 5.05
N LEU A 107 -4.14 16.80 4.09
CA LEU A 107 -4.67 16.32 2.82
C LEU A 107 -3.69 16.64 1.70
N ASP A 108 -3.11 15.62 1.10
CA ASP A 108 -2.21 15.79 -0.05
C ASP A 108 -2.68 14.97 -1.27
N GLY A 109 -2.33 15.44 -2.46
CA GLY A 109 -2.72 14.84 -3.73
C GLY A 109 -1.58 14.79 -4.74
N THR A 110 -1.30 13.61 -5.28
CA THR A 110 -0.24 13.40 -6.28
C THR A 110 -0.82 12.78 -7.56
N GLY A 111 -0.36 13.26 -8.73
CA GLY A 111 -0.79 12.79 -10.04
C GLY A 111 0.21 11.84 -10.72
N PHE A 112 -0.15 10.57 -10.90
CA PHE A 112 0.66 9.56 -11.60
C PHE A 112 0.34 9.50 -13.10
N THR A 113 1.39 9.52 -13.95
CA THR A 113 1.25 9.44 -15.42
C THR A 113 0.90 8.03 -15.83
N ASN A 114 -0.06 7.87 -16.75
CA ASN A 114 -0.33 6.57 -17.37
C ASN A 114 0.60 6.28 -18.57
N SER A 115 1.44 7.24 -18.97
CA SER A 115 2.39 7.10 -20.07
C SER A 115 3.71 6.54 -19.56
N TYR A 116 4.30 5.64 -20.34
CA TYR A 116 5.67 5.12 -20.12
C TYR A 116 6.75 6.14 -20.55
N SER A 117 6.34 7.26 -21.15
CA SER A 117 7.25 8.30 -21.61
C SER A 117 7.73 9.18 -20.45
N ASP A 118 9.05 9.35 -20.37
CA ASP A 118 9.68 10.21 -19.39
C ASP A 118 9.31 11.69 -19.59
N ILE A 119 9.45 12.46 -18.50
CA ILE A 119 9.15 13.90 -18.46
C ILE A 119 9.90 14.63 -19.59
N TYR A 120 11.18 14.30 -19.80
CA TYR A 120 12.01 14.90 -20.85
C TYR A 120 11.41 14.69 -22.26
N TYR A 121 11.00 13.46 -22.59
CA TYR A 121 10.40 13.14 -23.89
C TYR A 121 9.06 13.88 -24.09
N ASN A 122 8.23 13.95 -23.06
CA ASN A 122 6.95 14.66 -23.11
C ASN A 122 7.13 16.16 -23.33
N ASN A 123 8.10 16.76 -22.62
CA ASN A 123 8.43 18.18 -22.77
C ASN A 123 8.94 18.50 -24.17
N ARG A 124 9.86 17.69 -24.71
CA ARG A 124 10.39 17.86 -26.07
C ARG A 124 9.32 17.74 -27.14
N THR A 125 8.40 16.78 -26.99
CA THR A 125 7.34 16.53 -27.99
C THR A 125 6.11 17.41 -27.84
N LYS A 126 6.09 18.34 -26.86
CA LYS A 126 4.95 19.20 -26.51
C LYS A 126 3.63 18.44 -26.36
N LYS A 127 3.70 17.15 -25.97
CA LYS A 127 2.51 16.31 -25.82
C LYS A 127 1.77 16.73 -24.56
N THR A 128 0.54 17.20 -24.73
CA THR A 128 -0.34 17.51 -23.60
C THR A 128 -0.73 16.22 -22.87
N ARG A 129 -0.62 16.23 -21.53
CA ARG A 129 -0.95 15.07 -20.69
C ARG A 129 -2.47 14.90 -20.65
N ARG A 130 -3.01 14.05 -21.54
CA ARG A 130 -4.46 13.85 -21.72
C ARG A 130 -5.13 13.05 -20.61
N SER A 131 -4.40 12.16 -19.92
CA SER A 131 -4.96 11.40 -18.81
C SER A 131 -3.91 11.01 -17.78
N TYR A 132 -4.34 10.95 -16.53
CA TYR A 132 -3.50 10.58 -15.39
C TYR A 132 -4.36 10.10 -14.23
N ILE A 133 -3.75 9.41 -13.27
CA ILE A 133 -4.40 9.01 -12.03
C ILE A 133 -4.03 10.05 -10.97
N LYS A 134 -5.01 10.78 -10.43
CA LYS A 134 -4.83 11.56 -9.20
C LYS A 134 -5.10 10.65 -8.03
N ASN A 135 -4.13 10.55 -7.12
CA ASN A 135 -4.29 9.92 -5.82
C ASN A 135 -4.31 11.00 -4.75
N HIS A 136 -5.36 11.06 -3.96
CA HIS A 136 -5.47 11.93 -2.79
C HIS A 136 -5.44 11.08 -1.53
N ILE A 137 -4.65 11.49 -0.54
CA ILE A 137 -4.48 10.80 0.73
C ILE A 137 -4.74 11.81 1.85
N THR A 138 -5.46 11.37 2.86
CA THR A 138 -5.64 12.10 4.11
C THR A 138 -4.90 11.35 5.22
N VAL A 139 -3.94 12.02 5.82
CA VAL A 139 -3.05 11.45 6.84
C VAL A 139 -3.34 12.12 8.17
N ASP A 140 -3.40 11.32 9.22
CA ASP A 140 -3.34 11.78 10.61
C ASP A 140 -1.90 12.12 10.96
N SER A 141 -1.59 13.39 11.09
CA SER A 141 -0.21 13.89 11.23
C SER A 141 0.40 13.57 12.59
N LYS A 142 -0.40 13.21 13.60
CA LYS A 142 0.10 12.82 14.93
C LYS A 142 0.71 11.41 14.91
N TYR A 143 0.04 10.48 14.24
CA TYR A 143 0.44 9.05 14.19
C TYR A 143 0.90 8.57 12.81
N MET A 144 0.93 9.47 11.82
CA MET A 144 1.24 9.19 10.42
C MET A 144 0.35 8.10 9.80
N LEU A 145 -0.93 8.08 10.18
CA LEU A 145 -1.89 7.06 9.74
C LEU A 145 -2.71 7.51 8.54
N ILE A 146 -2.89 6.63 7.56
CA ILE A 146 -3.77 6.91 6.42
C ILE A 146 -5.22 6.69 6.83
N ARG A 147 -6.01 7.77 6.86
CA ARG A 147 -7.42 7.76 7.27
C ARG A 147 -8.37 7.65 6.10
N HIS A 148 -8.01 8.25 4.97
CA HIS A 148 -8.78 8.20 3.74
C HIS A 148 -7.82 8.25 2.54
N HIS A 149 -8.17 7.55 1.47
CA HIS A 149 -7.48 7.67 0.20
C HIS A 149 -8.47 7.52 -0.95
N ASN A 150 -8.22 8.21 -2.06
CA ASN A 150 -9.05 8.13 -3.24
C ASN A 150 -8.21 8.32 -4.51
N ALA A 151 -8.26 7.35 -5.40
CA ALA A 151 -7.56 7.38 -6.69
C ALA A 151 -8.58 7.48 -7.83
N THR A 152 -8.52 8.53 -8.64
CA THR A 152 -9.41 8.67 -9.80
C THR A 152 -8.67 9.18 -11.05
N LYS A 153 -9.23 8.88 -12.22
CA LYS A 153 -8.71 9.37 -13.50
C LYS A 153 -9.02 10.87 -13.65
N GLY A 154 -8.02 11.66 -13.99
CA GLY A 154 -8.11 13.09 -14.26
C GLY A 154 -8.33 13.42 -15.76
N PRO A 155 -8.53 14.72 -16.09
CA PRO A 155 -8.53 15.86 -15.16
C PRO A 155 -9.87 16.00 -14.42
N LYS A 156 -9.79 16.13 -13.09
CA LYS A 156 -10.93 16.44 -12.21
C LYS A 156 -10.51 17.55 -11.23
N TYR A 157 -11.48 18.38 -10.84
CA TYR A 157 -11.30 19.42 -9.83
C TYR A 157 -10.95 18.83 -8.46
N ASP A 158 -10.00 19.46 -7.77
CA ASP A 158 -9.51 19.00 -6.47
C ASP A 158 -10.61 19.05 -5.38
N ILE A 159 -11.60 19.92 -5.55
CA ILE A 159 -12.75 20.10 -4.65
C ILE A 159 -13.48 18.78 -4.40
N ASN A 160 -13.67 17.95 -5.44
CA ASN A 160 -14.36 16.67 -5.31
C ASN A 160 -13.64 15.71 -4.36
N PHE A 161 -12.31 15.77 -4.33
CA PHE A 161 -11.50 14.95 -3.43
C PHE A 161 -11.51 15.52 -2.01
N ALA A 162 -11.39 16.83 -1.87
CA ALA A 162 -11.44 17.50 -0.57
C ALA A 162 -12.76 17.23 0.15
N ILE A 163 -13.91 17.33 -0.54
CA ILE A 163 -15.22 17.04 0.04
C ILE A 163 -15.31 15.59 0.52
N SER A 164 -14.87 14.62 -0.31
CA SER A 164 -14.88 13.21 0.06
C SER A 164 -14.00 12.95 1.30
N ALA A 165 -12.81 13.54 1.33
CA ALA A 165 -11.88 13.41 2.44
C ALA A 165 -12.44 14.01 3.73
N ILE A 166 -12.98 15.24 3.68
CA ILE A 166 -13.60 15.93 4.83
C ILE A 166 -14.76 15.10 5.39
N ARG A 167 -15.62 14.55 4.53
CA ARG A 167 -16.72 13.66 4.96
C ARG A 167 -16.21 12.42 5.68
N ALA A 168 -15.14 11.81 5.16
CA ALA A 168 -14.56 10.61 5.75
C ALA A 168 -13.92 10.86 7.13
N ILE A 169 -13.32 12.04 7.33
CA ILE A 169 -12.66 12.39 8.60
C ILE A 169 -13.57 13.06 9.63
N ARG A 170 -14.79 13.46 9.24
CA ARG A 170 -15.73 14.20 10.10
C ARG A 170 -16.05 13.46 11.40
N CYS A 171 -16.11 12.13 11.38
CA CYS A 171 -16.39 11.32 12.56
C CYS A 171 -15.30 11.44 13.65
N TYR A 172 -14.08 11.84 13.29
CA TYR A 172 -12.97 11.99 14.23
C TYR A 172 -12.90 13.36 14.89
N LYS A 173 -13.84 14.28 14.58
CA LYS A 173 -13.88 15.65 15.13
C LYS A 173 -12.50 16.33 15.12
N PRO A 174 -11.89 16.55 13.93
CA PRO A 174 -10.52 17.05 13.85
C PRO A 174 -10.37 18.41 14.49
N ILE A 175 -9.25 18.61 15.18
CA ILE A 175 -8.86 19.91 15.72
C ILE A 175 -8.40 20.83 14.60
N HIS A 176 -7.65 20.27 13.65
CA HIS A 176 -7.09 21.03 12.54
C HIS A 176 -7.02 20.18 11.27
N ILE A 177 -7.20 20.84 10.13
CA ILE A 177 -7.11 20.25 8.79
C ILE A 177 -6.16 21.12 7.95
N SER A 178 -5.01 20.59 7.58
CA SER A 178 -4.07 21.22 6.64
C SER A 178 -4.25 20.66 5.23
N ARG A 179 -3.92 21.49 4.23
CA ARG A 179 -3.75 21.09 2.84
C ARG A 179 -2.26 21.03 2.51
#